data_AF-A0A947RQU2-F1
#
_entry.id   AF-A0A947RQU2-F1
#
_cell.length_a   1.000
_cell.length_b   1.000
_cell.length_c   1.000
_cell.angle_alpha   90.00
_cell.angle_beta   90.00
_cell.angle_gamma   90.00
#
_symmetry.space_group_name_H-M   'P 1'
#
loop_
_entity.id
_entity.type
_entity.pdbx_description
1 polymer ?
#
loop_
_entity_poly.entity_id
_entity_poly.type
_entity_poly.pdbx_seq_one_letter_code
_entity_poly.pdbx_strand_id
1 'polypeptide(L)'
;MYKIKITVLKRMANPDLIAEFAGDRVREERLLSPQCGLFADGQEFTLSDASDLPEGFCAWAWADIHREILAISGGSDLTPWIKEPGLAIAC
;
A
#
# COMPACT_ATOMS: atom_id res chain seq x y z
N MET A 1 -1.24 -19.77 9.74
CA MET A 1 -1.15 -18.60 8.84
C MET A 1 0.27 -18.08 8.89
N TYR A 2 0.80 -17.64 7.75
CA TYR A 2 2.15 -17.07 7.69
C TYR A 2 2.16 -15.64 8.25
N LYS A 3 3.26 -15.24 8.89
CA LYS A 3 3.48 -13.84 9.29
C LYS A 3 3.74 -13.02 8.04
N ILE A 4 3.14 -11.84 7.96
CA ILE A 4 3.29 -10.94 6.81
C ILE A 4 4.14 -9.75 7.22
N LYS A 5 5.10 -9.39 6.37
CA LYS A 5 5.85 -8.14 6.48
C LYS A 5 5.43 -7.23 5.34
N ILE A 6 5.04 -6.01 5.68
CA ILE A 6 4.75 -4.95 4.71
C ILE A 6 5.93 -3.98 4.76
N THR A 7 6.45 -3.61 3.59
CA THR A 7 7.48 -2.58 3.46
C THR A 7 6.98 -1.51 2.50
N VAL A 8 7.01 -0.24 2.91
CA VAL A 8 6.70 0.90 2.04
C VAL A 8 7.88 1.10 1.10
N LEU A 9 7.81 0.54 -0.10
CA LEU A 9 8.95 0.57 -1.03
C LEU A 9 9.24 1.98 -1.53
N LYS A 10 8.21 2.73 -1.89
CA LYS A 10 8.33 4.07 -2.46
C LYS A 10 7.00 4.81 -2.39
N ARG A 11 7.03 6.08 -1.95
CA ARG A 11 5.89 6.99 -2.07
C ARG A 11 5.98 7.77 -3.38
N MET A 12 4.89 7.82 -4.13
CA MET A 12 4.87 8.47 -5.45
C MET A 12 3.68 9.43 -5.59
N ALA A 13 3.90 10.47 -6.39
CA ALA A 13 2.93 11.44 -6.84
C ALA A 13 2.92 11.39 -8.36
N ASN A 14 1.76 11.58 -9.00
CA ASN A 14 1.68 11.82 -10.44
C ASN A 14 1.13 13.24 -10.66
N PRO A 15 1.98 14.30 -10.60
CA PRO A 15 1.52 15.68 -10.59
C PRO A 15 0.78 16.09 -11.86
N ASP A 16 1.16 15.50 -13.00
CA ASP A 16 0.51 15.62 -14.29
C ASP A 16 -0.94 15.10 -14.24
N LEU A 17 -1.15 13.88 -13.73
CA LEU A 17 -2.49 13.30 -13.59
C LEU A 17 -3.34 14.06 -12.58
N ILE A 18 -2.74 14.55 -11.49
CA ILE A 18 -3.44 15.39 -10.51
C ILE A 18 -3.87 16.71 -11.16
N ALA A 19 -3.01 17.32 -11.97
CA ALA A 19 -3.33 18.58 -12.64
C ALA A 19 -4.39 18.41 -13.75
N GLU A 20 -4.51 17.24 -14.36
CA GLU A 20 -5.48 17.00 -15.42
C GLU A 20 -6.83 16.52 -14.88
N PHE A 21 -6.84 15.63 -13.87
CA PHE A 21 -8.03 14.88 -13.48
C PHE A 21 -8.55 15.16 -12.06
N ALA A 22 -7.77 15.78 -11.18
CA ALA A 22 -8.27 16.09 -9.84
C ALA A 22 -9.30 17.22 -9.91
N GLY A 23 -10.41 17.07 -9.17
CA GLY A 23 -11.45 18.09 -9.12
C GLY A 23 -10.93 19.43 -8.58
N ASP A 24 -11.50 20.53 -9.08
CA ASP A 24 -11.00 21.90 -8.81
C ASP A 24 -10.84 22.17 -7.31
N ARG A 25 -11.84 21.82 -6.51
CA ARG A 25 -11.79 21.96 -5.05
C ARG A 25 -10.60 21.22 -4.42
N VAL A 26 -10.29 20.00 -4.88
CA VAL A 26 -9.16 19.20 -4.36
C VAL A 26 -7.84 19.91 -4.62
N ARG A 27 -7.72 20.57 -5.78
CA ARG A 27 -6.52 21.30 -6.19
C ARG A 27 -6.38 22.64 -5.46
N GLU A 28 -7.46 23.41 -5.39
CA GLU A 28 -7.50 24.74 -4.76
C GLU A 28 -7.30 24.66 -3.24
N GLU A 29 -7.99 23.73 -2.57
CA GLU A 29 -7.89 23.51 -1.12
C GLU A 29 -6.72 22.58 -0.75
N ARG A 30 -5.95 22.08 -1.74
CA ARG A 30 -4.83 21.15 -1.56
C ARG A 30 -5.18 19.93 -0.69
N LEU A 31 -6.36 19.36 -0.93
CA LEU A 31 -6.86 18.19 -0.19
C LEU A 31 -6.09 16.91 -0.54
N LEU A 32 -5.40 16.91 -1.68
CA LEU A 32 -4.50 15.83 -2.09
C LEU A 32 -3.05 16.28 -1.87
N SER A 33 -2.37 15.60 -0.94
CA SER A 33 -0.92 15.77 -0.82
C SER A 33 -0.23 15.14 -2.03
N PRO A 34 0.80 15.77 -2.62
CA PRO A 34 1.56 15.17 -3.70
C PRO A 34 2.08 13.78 -3.31
N GLN A 35 2.59 13.64 -2.08
CA GLN A 35 3.08 12.37 -1.56
C GLN A 35 2.41 12.07 -0.21
N CYS A 36 2.13 10.80 0.06
CA CYS A 36 1.54 10.38 1.34
C CYS A 36 2.43 10.82 2.52
N GLY A 37 1.89 11.61 3.45
CA GLY A 37 2.60 12.06 4.64
C GLY A 37 2.56 11.08 5.81
N LEU A 38 1.69 10.07 5.77
CA LEU A 38 1.51 9.11 6.87
C LEU A 38 2.66 8.10 6.96
N PHE A 39 3.24 7.75 5.82
CA PHE A 39 4.30 6.75 5.72
C PHE A 39 5.64 7.36 5.34
N ALA A 40 6.72 6.61 5.57
CA ALA A 40 8.05 6.88 5.05
C ALA A 40 8.54 5.74 4.15
N ASP A 41 9.36 6.06 3.15
CA ASP A 41 10.00 5.04 2.31
C ASP A 41 10.92 4.17 3.19
N GLY A 42 10.87 2.85 2.99
CA GLY A 42 11.55 1.86 3.81
C GLY A 42 10.87 1.53 5.14
N GLN A 43 9.75 2.18 5.48
CA GLN A 43 9.01 1.85 6.70
C GLN A 43 8.45 0.42 6.63
N GLU A 44 8.62 -0.34 7.71
CA GLU A 44 8.19 -1.72 7.82
C GLU A 44 7.08 -1.90 8.86
N PHE A 45 6.16 -2.81 8.57
CA PHE A 45 5.10 -3.26 9.48
C PHE A 45 5.08 -4.79 9.49
N THR A 46 4.81 -5.38 10.63
CA THR A 46 4.68 -6.84 10.76
C THR A 46 3.28 -7.18 11.27
N LEU A 47 2.62 -8.08 10.56
CA LEU A 47 1.30 -8.59 10.91
C LEU A 47 1.43 -9.95 11.58
N SER A 48 0.77 -10.09 12.74
CA SER A 48 0.60 -11.37 13.41
C SER A 48 -0.59 -12.16 12.87
N ASP A 49 -1.63 -11.43 12.42
CA ASP A 49 -2.80 -11.95 11.71
C ASP A 49 -3.07 -11.07 10.47
N ALA A 50 -3.48 -11.70 9.37
CA ALA A 50 -3.81 -11.02 8.12
C ALA A 50 -5.11 -10.19 8.21
N SER A 51 -5.95 -10.47 9.22
CA SER A 51 -7.22 -9.77 9.46
C SER A 51 -7.04 -8.48 10.28
N ASP A 52 -5.88 -8.32 10.91
CA ASP A 52 -5.62 -7.21 11.83
C ASP A 52 -4.97 -6.04 11.09
N LEU A 53 -5.68 -4.91 11.01
CA LEU A 53 -5.10 -3.63 10.59
C LEU A 53 -4.11 -3.15 11.67
N PRO A 54 -2.82 -2.92 11.37
CA PRO A 54 -1.88 -2.39 12.35
C PRO A 54 -2.31 -1.03 12.88
N GLU A 55 -2.11 -0.80 14.17
CA GLU A 55 -2.30 0.51 14.76
C GLU A 55 -1.45 1.56 14.02
N GLY A 56 -2.09 2.67 13.63
CA GLY A 56 -1.44 3.75 12.87
C GLY A 56 -1.28 3.49 11.37
N PHE A 57 -1.72 2.34 10.85
CA PHE A 57 -1.71 2.09 9.40
C PHE A 57 -2.88 2.79 8.71
N CYS A 58 -2.64 3.33 7.50
CA CYS A 58 -3.70 3.98 6.70
C CYS A 58 -4.76 2.97 6.27
N ALA A 59 -6.02 3.16 6.68
CA ALA A 59 -7.12 2.28 6.30
C ALA A 59 -7.36 2.23 4.77
N TRP A 60 -7.09 3.33 4.04
CA TRP A 60 -7.18 3.34 2.58
C TRP A 60 -6.11 2.46 1.95
N ALA A 61 -4.85 2.68 2.31
CA ALA A 61 -3.75 1.86 1.80
C ALA A 61 -3.90 0.38 2.19
N TRP A 62 -4.49 0.10 3.36
CA TRP A 62 -4.81 -1.26 3.77
C TRP A 62 -5.79 -1.93 2.81
N ALA A 63 -6.89 -1.26 2.47
CA ALA A 63 -7.90 -1.78 1.56
C ALA A 63 -7.29 -2.10 0.18
N ASP A 64 -6.39 -1.25 -0.31
CA ASP A 64 -5.74 -1.40 -1.61
C ASP A 64 -4.84 -2.65 -1.69
N ILE A 65 -4.15 -3.00 -0.59
CA ILE A 65 -3.21 -4.16 -0.54
C ILE A 65 -3.79 -5.41 0.14
N HIS A 66 -5.03 -5.35 0.65
CA HIS A 66 -5.59 -6.41 1.50
C HIS A 66 -5.68 -7.75 0.78
N ARG A 67 -5.97 -7.74 -0.53
CA ARG A 67 -6.06 -8.97 -1.35
C ARG A 67 -4.71 -9.70 -1.42
N GLU A 68 -3.60 -8.97 -1.54
CA GLU A 68 -2.25 -9.53 -1.51
C GLU A 68 -1.92 -10.10 -0.12
N ILE A 69 -2.27 -9.38 0.95
CA ILE A 69 -2.09 -9.84 2.33
C ILE A 69 -2.81 -11.18 2.55
N LEU A 70 -4.08 -11.29 2.14
CA LEU A 70 -4.85 -12.52 2.26
C LEU A 70 -4.23 -13.65 1.43
N ALA A 71 -3.84 -13.39 0.18
CA ALA A 71 -3.23 -14.39 -0.69
C ALA A 71 -1.94 -14.97 -0.09
N ILE A 72 -1.01 -14.11 0.36
CA ILE A 72 0.27 -14.54 0.95
C ILE A 72 0.02 -15.24 2.29
N SER A 73 -0.88 -14.71 3.14
CA SER A 73 -1.19 -15.32 4.44
C SER A 73 -1.79 -16.73 4.31
N GLY A 74 -2.53 -16.97 3.22
CA GLY A 74 -3.07 -18.25 2.81
C GLY A 74 -2.06 -19.19 2.12
N GLY A 75 -0.82 -18.75 1.90
CA GLY A 75 0.26 -19.56 1.35
C GLY A 75 0.42 -19.49 -0.17
N SER A 76 -0.16 -18.50 -0.84
CA SER A 76 0.10 -18.25 -2.27
C SER A 76 1.56 -17.81 -2.47
N ASP A 77 2.24 -18.40 -3.45
CA ASP A 77 3.62 -18.02 -3.79
C ASP A 77 3.71 -16.94 -4.88
N LEU A 78 2.58 -16.60 -5.53
CA LEU A 78 2.44 -15.57 -6.57
C LEU A 78 3.37 -15.76 -7.80
N THR A 79 4.01 -16.91 -7.93
CA THR A 79 4.80 -17.25 -9.11
C THR A 79 3.88 -17.61 -10.28
N PRO A 80 4.26 -17.33 -11.55
CA PRO A 80 5.52 -16.73 -12.01
C PRO A 80 5.50 -15.19 -12.07
N TRP A 81 4.46 -14.53 -11.57
CA TRP A 81 4.28 -13.08 -11.71
C TRP A 81 5.26 -12.27 -10.87
N ILE A 82 5.65 -12.80 -9.70
CA ILE A 82 6.71 -12.25 -8.85
C ILE A 82 7.88 -13.24 -8.79
N LYS A 83 9.11 -12.70 -8.85
CA LYS A 83 10.34 -13.49 -8.87
C LYS A 83 10.58 -14.25 -7.56
N GLU A 84 10.25 -13.63 -6.43
CA GLU A 84 10.42 -14.19 -5.10
C GLU A 84 9.11 -14.84 -4.62
N PRO A 85 9.11 -16.15 -4.30
CA PRO A 85 7.93 -16.82 -3.78
C PRO A 85 7.37 -16.15 -2.53
N GLY A 86 6.06 -15.89 -2.51
CA GLY A 86 5.36 -15.31 -1.35
C GLY A 86 5.55 -13.79 -1.19
N LEU A 87 6.04 -13.11 -2.24
CA LEU A 87 6.17 -11.65 -2.28
C LEU A 87 5.11 -11.06 -3.23
N ALA A 88 4.53 -9.91 -2.85
CA ALA A 88 3.69 -9.10 -3.71
C ALA A 88 4.16 -7.64 -3.71
N ILE A 89 3.85 -6.91 -4.79
CA ILE A 89 3.99 -5.45 -4.87
C ILE A 89 2.64 -4.90 -5.33
N ALA A 90 2.11 -3.93 -4.59
CA ALA A 90 0.85 -3.25 -4.86
C ALA A 90 0.99 -1.75 -4.53
N CYS A 91 0.09 -0.92 -5.06
CA CYS A 91 0.00 0.51 -4.77
C CYS A 91 -1.42 0.92 -4.44
#